data_AF-V5KVS3-F1
#
_entry.id   AF-V5KVS3-F1
#
_cell.length_a   1.000
_cell.length_b   1.000
_cell.length_c   1.000
_cell.angle_alpha   90.00
_cell.angle_beta   90.00
_cell.angle_gamma   90.00
#
_symmetry.space_group_name_H-M   'P 1'
#
loop_
_entity.id
_entity.type
_entity.pdbx_description
1 polymer ?
#
loop_
_entity_poly.entity_id
_entity_poly.type
_entity_poly.pdbx_seq_one_letter_code
_entity_poly.pdbx_strand_id
1 'polypeptide(L)'
;HLGEIGDATDELVAILDRDVSIPASQVRLETKERLPLSDFPAPAYEAAPLKRYLIGSLQFSSGCPYRCEFCDIPQLYGRQPRLKSPEQMLGELDAII
;
A
#
# COMPACT_ATOMS: atom_id res chain seq x y z
N HIS A 1 2.71 -13.67 0.20
CA HIS A 1 2.36 -12.28 0.52
C HIS A 1 2.31 -11.53 -0.79
N LEU A 2 1.25 -10.79 -1.09
CA LEU A 2 1.08 -10.12 -2.38
C LEU A 2 2.21 -9.11 -2.63
N GLY A 3 2.57 -8.33 -1.61
CA GLY A 3 3.64 -7.34 -1.69
C GLY A 3 3.08 -5.94 -1.51
N GLU A 4 3.86 -4.94 -1.92
CA GLU A 4 3.37 -3.58 -2.11
C GLU A 4 2.49 -3.50 -3.37
N ILE A 5 1.66 -2.47 -3.48
CA ILE A 5 0.82 -2.23 -4.66
C ILE A 5 1.65 -2.18 -5.95
N GLY A 6 1.12 -2.81 -6.99
CA GLY A 6 1.79 -3.03 -8.28
C GLY A 6 1.04 -4.07 -9.11
N ASP A 7 1.74 -4.66 -10.07
CA ASP A 7 1.19 -5.60 -11.06
C ASP A 7 0.34 -6.75 -10.47
N ALA A 8 0.80 -7.35 -9.37
CA ALA A 8 0.06 -8.42 -8.69
C ALA A 8 -1.23 -7.94 -8.01
N THR A 9 -1.34 -6.65 -7.68
CA THR A 9 -2.59 -6.06 -7.16
C THR A 9 -3.61 -5.95 -8.28
N ASP A 10 -3.18 -5.53 -9.47
CA ASP A 10 -4.05 -5.46 -10.64
C ASP A 10 -4.55 -6.85 -11.04
N GLU A 11 -3.67 -7.86 -10.98
CA GLU A 11 -4.04 -9.26 -11.19
C GLU A 11 -5.07 -9.74 -10.15
N LEU A 12 -4.88 -9.40 -8.87
CA LEU A 12 -5.84 -9.73 -7.82
C LEU A 12 -7.23 -9.12 -8.11
N VAL A 13 -7.27 -7.83 -8.45
CA VAL A 13 -8.53 -7.14 -8.76
C VAL A 13 -9.22 -7.79 -9.95
N ALA A 14 -8.48 -8.11 -11.02
CA ALA A 14 -9.03 -8.78 -12.20
C ALA A 14 -9.58 -10.18 -11.90
N ILE A 15 -9.01 -10.90 -10.93
CA ILE A 15 -9.54 -12.18 -10.45
C ILE A 15 -10.86 -11.96 -9.72
N LEU A 16 -10.90 -11.01 -8.77
CA LEU A 16 -12.08 -10.73 -7.95
C LEU A 16 -13.26 -10.19 -8.79
N ASP A 17 -12.98 -9.35 -9.78
CA ASP A 17 -13.99 -8.84 -10.70
C ASP A 17 -14.61 -9.95 -11.57
N ARG A 18 -13.86 -11.02 -11.83
CA ARG A 18 -14.33 -12.16 -12.61
C ARG A 18 -15.19 -13.09 -11.77
N ASP A 19 -14.70 -13.47 -10.59
CA ASP A 19 -15.38 -14.38 -9.69
C ASP A 19 -14.85 -14.24 -8.26
N VAL A 20 -15.76 -14.05 -7.30
CA VAL A 20 -15.47 -13.97 -5.87
C VAL A 20 -15.64 -15.32 -5.16
N SER A 21 -15.96 -16.39 -5.89
CA SER A 21 -16.05 -17.74 -5.35
C SER A 21 -14.68 -18.22 -4.86
N ILE A 22 -14.70 -19.09 -3.84
CA ILE A 22 -13.47 -19.60 -3.25
C ILE A 22 -12.80 -20.54 -4.27
N PRO A 23 -11.53 -20.31 -4.65
CA PRO A 23 -10.86 -21.14 -5.63
C PRO A 23 -10.61 -22.55 -5.08
N ALA A 24 -10.63 -23.55 -5.95
CA ALA A 24 -10.39 -24.95 -5.59
C ALA A 24 -8.97 -25.21 -5.05
N SER A 25 -8.03 -24.29 -5.29
CA SER A 25 -6.66 -24.34 -4.80
C SER A 25 -6.14 -22.94 -4.50
N GLN A 26 -5.12 -22.85 -3.64
CA GLN A 26 -4.48 -21.58 -3.33
C GLN A 26 -3.90 -20.89 -4.58
N VAL A 27 -4.27 -19.64 -4.79
CA VAL A 27 -3.66 -18.75 -5.79
C VAL A 27 -2.54 -17.96 -5.12
N ARG A 28 -1.35 -17.95 -5.71
CA ARG A 28 -0.19 -17.20 -5.21
C ARG A 28 0.08 -16.03 -6.15
N LEU A 29 -0.07 -14.81 -5.61
CA LEU A 29 0.27 -13.56 -6.26
C LEU A 29 1.51 -12.95 -5.59
N GLU A 30 2.38 -12.34 -6.38
CA GLU A 30 3.63 -11.74 -5.93
C GLU A 30 3.99 -10.55 -6.84
N THR A 31 4.04 -9.35 -6.25
CA THR A 31 4.37 -8.11 -6.98
C THR A 31 5.78 -8.17 -7.55
N LYS A 32 5.92 -8.07 -8.87
CA LYS A 32 7.22 -7.97 -9.55
C LYS A 32 7.55 -6.54 -9.92
N GLU A 33 6.53 -5.81 -10.39
CA GLU A 33 6.63 -4.41 -10.73
C GLU A 33 5.75 -3.60 -9.78
N ARG A 34 6.40 -2.74 -8.99
CA ARG A 34 5.72 -1.89 -8.02
C ARG A 34 5.24 -0.63 -8.70
N LEU A 35 4.03 -0.21 -8.37
CA LEU A 35 3.55 1.10 -8.75
C LEU A 35 4.48 2.18 -8.15
N PRO A 36 4.83 3.25 -8.88
CA PRO A 36 5.53 4.39 -8.31
C PRO A 36 4.71 4.99 -7.16
N LEU A 37 5.38 5.39 -6.07
CA LEU A 37 4.68 5.95 -4.90
C LEU A 37 3.96 7.28 -5.21
N SER A 38 4.41 8.01 -6.23
CA SER A 38 3.74 9.20 -6.77
C SER A 38 2.36 8.88 -7.34
N ASP A 39 2.14 7.64 -7.78
CA ASP A 39 0.95 7.23 -8.51
C ASP A 39 -0.01 6.46 -7.59
N PHE A 40 0.34 6.31 -6.30
CA PHE A 40 -0.57 5.73 -5.33
C PHE A 40 -1.78 6.64 -5.18
N PRO A 41 -3.00 6.08 -5.17
CA PRO A 41 -4.17 6.84 -4.77
C PRO A 41 -4.03 7.24 -3.30
N ALA A 42 -4.61 8.39 -2.94
CA ALA A 42 -4.80 8.72 -1.54
C ALA A 42 -5.64 7.61 -0.87
N PRO A 43 -5.35 7.22 0.39
CA PRO A 43 -6.22 6.32 1.13
C PRO A 43 -7.65 6.85 1.16
N ALA A 44 -8.64 5.95 1.08
CA ALA A 44 -10.06 6.28 1.16
C ALA A 44 -10.47 6.67 2.60
N TYR A 45 -9.96 7.81 3.09
CA TYR A 45 -10.14 8.29 4.45
C TYR A 45 -11.62 8.46 4.83
N GLU A 46 -12.47 8.84 3.86
CA GLU A 46 -13.91 8.97 3.99
C GLU A 46 -14.62 7.64 4.29
N ALA A 47 -14.01 6.50 3.93
CA ALA A 47 -14.54 5.18 4.25
C ALA A 47 -14.29 4.78 5.71
N ALA A 48 -13.41 5.50 6.42
CA ALA A 48 -13.11 5.28 7.83
C ALA A 48 -13.78 6.35 8.72
N PRO A 49 -14.37 5.98 9.88
CA PRO A 49 -14.94 6.95 10.80
C PRO A 49 -13.85 7.64 11.65
N LEU A 50 -12.99 8.46 11.02
CA LEU A 50 -11.75 9.01 11.60
C LEU A 50 -11.94 9.67 12.97
N LYS A 51 -13.06 10.35 13.21
CA LYS A 51 -13.40 11.00 14.50
C LYS A 51 -13.52 10.03 15.69
N ARG A 52 -13.55 8.72 15.44
CA ARG A 52 -13.56 7.68 16.49
C ARG A 52 -12.16 7.22 16.88
N TYR A 53 -11.12 7.72 16.24
CA TYR A 53 -9.72 7.35 16.49
C TYR A 53 -8.97 8.49 17.19
N LEU A 54 -8.08 8.14 18.13
CA LEU A 54 -7.24 9.10 18.85
C LEU A 54 -6.13 9.68 17.95
N ILE A 55 -5.61 8.88 17.02
CA ILE A 55 -4.46 9.21 16.18
C ILE A 55 -4.74 8.78 14.75
N GLY A 56 -4.52 9.70 13.80
CA GLY A 56 -4.38 9.38 12.38
C GLY A 56 -2.90 9.37 11.99
N SER A 57 -2.52 8.43 11.13
CA SER A 57 -1.14 8.32 10.61
C SER A 57 -1.12 8.50 9.09
N LEU A 58 -0.16 9.27 8.60
CA LEU A 58 0.12 9.39 7.17
C LEU A 58 1.43 8.67 6.85
N GLN A 59 1.49 8.04 5.69
CA GLN A 59 2.70 7.40 5.19
C GLN A 59 3.37 8.32 4.17
N PHE A 60 4.50 8.93 4.56
CA PHE A 60 5.27 9.79 3.65
C PHE A 60 6.26 9.03 2.77
N SER A 61 6.65 7.82 3.18
CA SER A 61 7.66 7.03 2.49
C SER A 61 7.36 5.53 2.53
N SER A 62 7.95 4.82 1.57
CA SER A 62 7.91 3.37 1.50
C SER A 62 9.28 2.80 1.15
N GLY A 63 9.67 1.69 1.78
CA GLY A 63 11.00 1.09 1.68
C GLY A 63 12.04 1.68 2.66
N CYS A 64 13.07 0.90 2.98
CA CYS A 64 14.08 1.25 3.99
C CYS A 64 15.46 0.62 3.68
N PRO A 65 16.57 1.37 3.74
CA PRO A 65 17.89 0.85 3.35
C PRO A 65 18.56 0.04 4.45
N TYR A 66 18.06 0.13 5.69
CA TYR A 66 18.67 -0.48 6.87
C TYR A 66 18.52 -2.01 6.89
N ARG A 67 19.30 -2.65 7.76
CA ARG A 67 19.35 -4.11 7.95
C ARG A 67 19.04 -4.48 9.39
N CYS A 68 18.00 -3.87 9.94
CA CYS A 68 17.54 -4.19 11.28
C CYS A 68 17.02 -5.63 11.30
N GLU A 69 17.49 -6.45 12.24
CA GLU A 69 17.09 -7.86 12.36
C GLU A 69 15.62 -8.06 12.71
N PHE A 70 14.99 -7.02 13.27
CA PHE A 70 13.60 -7.02 13.69
C PHE A 70 12.63 -6.43 12.65
N CYS A 71 13.15 -5.87 11.55
CA CYS A 71 12.34 -5.08 10.61
C CYS A 71 12.10 -5.82 9.29
N ASP A 72 10.84 -5.98 8.92
CA ASP A 72 10.38 -6.59 7.68
C ASP A 72 10.19 -5.58 6.54
N ILE A 73 10.25 -4.28 6.81
CA ILE A 73 10.08 -3.21 5.81
C ILE A 73 10.96 -3.42 4.56
N PRO A 74 12.27 -3.73 4.66
CA PRO A 74 13.09 -3.93 3.47
C PRO A 74 12.68 -5.14 2.63
N GLN A 75 12.07 -6.15 3.25
CA GLN A 75 11.58 -7.36 2.57
C GLN A 75 10.24 -7.11 1.88
N LEU A 76 9.33 -6.38 2.54
CA LEU A 76 7.98 -6.10 2.02
C LEU A 76 7.97 -4.98 0.98
N TYR A 77 8.68 -3.88 1.26
CA TYR A 77 8.61 -2.64 0.51
C TYR A 77 9.94 -2.30 -0.19
N GLY A 78 10.95 -3.16 -0.06
CA GLY A 78 12.25 -3.00 -0.70
C GLY A 78 13.21 -2.08 0.03
N ARG A 79 14.45 -2.05 -0.47
CA ARG A 79 15.59 -1.42 0.21
C ARG A 79 15.84 0.02 -0.18
N GLN A 80 15.12 0.54 -1.17
CA GLN A 80 15.25 1.92 -1.64
C GLN A 80 14.04 2.71 -1.15
N PRO A 81 14.23 3.70 -0.25
CA PRO A 81 13.16 4.60 0.15
C PRO A 81 12.62 5.37 -1.05
N ARG A 82 11.30 5.36 -1.18
CA ARG A 82 10.54 6.17 -2.12
C ARG A 82 9.71 7.14 -1.30
N LEU A 83 9.62 8.39 -1.73
CA LEU A 83 8.96 9.46 -0.99
C LEU A 83 7.75 9.96 -1.77
N LYS A 84 6.69 10.31 -1.05
CA LYS A 84 5.59 11.11 -1.61
C LYS A 84 6.05 12.56 -1.81
N SER A 85 5.40 13.23 -2.75
CA SER A 85 5.55 14.67 -2.93
C SER A 85 4.91 15.46 -1.78
N PRO A 86 5.35 16.69 -1.51
CA PRO A 86 4.68 17.58 -0.55
C PRO A 86 3.20 17.76 -0.84
N GLU A 87 2.81 17.84 -2.12
CA GLU A 87 1.43 18.04 -2.56
C GLU A 87 0.54 16.84 -2.19
N GLN A 88 1.04 15.60 -2.39
CA GLN A 88 0.35 14.40 -1.93
C GLN A 88 0.17 14.40 -0.40
N MET A 89 1.20 14.80 0.34
CA MET A 89 1.15 14.82 1.80
C MET A 89 0.17 15.87 2.35
N LEU A 90 0.11 17.06 1.73
CA LEU A 90 -0.84 18.10 2.11
C LEU A 90 -2.28 17.66 1.80
N GLY A 91 -2.51 17.03 0.64
CA GLY A 91 -3.83 16.48 0.30
C GLY A 91 -4.30 15.41 1.27
N GLU A 92 -3.41 14.50 1.70
CA GLU A 92 -3.74 13.50 2.73
C GLU A 92 -3.97 14.13 4.11
N LEU A 93 -3.23 15.19 4.45
CA LEU A 93 -3.41 15.91 5.72
C LEU A 93 -4.78 16.60 5.77
N ASP A 94 -5.17 17.28 4.69
CA ASP A 94 -6.48 17.93 4.58
C ASP A 94 -7.63 16.90 4.64
N ALA A 95 -7.42 15.68 4.15
CA ALA A 95 -8.43 14.63 4.16
C ALA A 95 -8.68 14.01 5.55
N ILE A 96 -7.72 14.09 6.48
CA ILE A 96 -7.84 13.47 7.80
C ILE A 96 -8.28 14.44 8.92
N ILE A 97 -8.31 15.75 8.65
CA ILE A 97 -8.69 16.81 9.60
C ILE A 97 -10.19 17.12 9.44
#